data_AF-A0A3C1PNT3-F1
#
_entry.id   AF-A0A3C1PNT3-F1
#
_cell.length_a   1.000
_cell.length_b   1.000
_cell.length_c   1.000
_cell.angle_alpha   90.00
_cell.angle_beta   90.00
_cell.angle_gamma   90.00
#
_symmetry.space_group_name_H-M   'P 1'
#
loop_
_entity.id
_entity.type
_entity.pdbx_description
1 polymer ?
#
loop_
_entity_poly.entity_id
_entity_poly.type
_entity_poly.pdbx_seq_one_letter_code
_entity_poly.pdbx_strand_id
1 'polypeptide(L)'
;IIAAIFFALTSIAQTKSPKRGICGDASPQDLAVLAPGNTWYYDWGVEPPAVSQNQLSGIEWVPMIWGRVSSSDITSLEARIPQGSMFLLGFNEPNFKSQANITPADAAAMWPIMEKIATDKGLKLVSPAVNWCGDCVTGVTYDPTDWLDKFFAACPTCHVDYIAVHNYSPSSEALKSYIEKFRKYNKPLWITEFAPWDPPKPDYEGVVKYMTNAIPILEAEPLVFRYSWFATRVGSNPDINLLDTNGKLSKLGQLYNAMAFTGLATDLPPVVIAGADVRTSDSATITLKATTYDANNDAITINWTQISGPSTAILSNTTILQPIVLGLVEGTYVFKIAITANGKTDSDEVSVYVGQPEIARNKPITASSVESATVPATNANDGNLSTRWSSAFTDPQWVRIDLQAMYKITGVQLFWESAASKIYKIEVSSDGLSWNSVYSTTIGDGGTDYILLNTTGRYVRMYSNARTTQWGNSLYEFEVYGSLAQTGIETTVPEKSISVFPNPAYTGKVTVLLNGKWSRETVQIMVANNSGQVVYSEKVPIEKETIELQINNVLTPGIYLLKVQGKTEKFQTKLVIQ
;
A
#
# COMPACT_ATOMS: atom_id res chain seq x y z
N ILE A 1 -39.92 -33.80 -4.53
CA ILE A 1 -39.02 -34.21 -3.43
C ILE A 1 -37.60 -34.10 -3.97
N ILE A 2 -36.98 -32.92 -3.86
CA ILE A 2 -35.59 -32.68 -4.25
C ILE A 2 -34.82 -32.55 -2.95
N ALA A 3 -33.96 -33.53 -2.68
CA ALA A 3 -33.15 -33.58 -1.48
C ALA A 3 -32.09 -32.46 -1.57
N ALA A 4 -32.19 -31.49 -0.67
CA ALA A 4 -31.15 -30.52 -0.41
C ALA A 4 -29.96 -31.25 0.24
N ILE A 5 -28.87 -31.41 -0.51
CA ILE A 5 -27.58 -31.82 0.05
C ILE A 5 -27.04 -30.60 0.81
N PHE A 6 -27.25 -30.59 2.13
CA PHE A 6 -26.51 -29.73 3.03
C PHE A 6 -25.05 -30.18 3.02
N PHE A 7 -24.17 -29.42 2.38
CA PHE A 7 -22.75 -29.47 2.70
C PHE A 7 -22.59 -28.91 4.11
N ALA A 8 -22.42 -29.80 5.08
CA ALA A 8 -21.88 -29.42 6.37
C ALA A 8 -20.45 -28.91 6.12
N LEU A 9 -20.29 -27.58 6.17
CA LEU A 9 -18.98 -26.96 6.34
C LEU A 9 -18.43 -27.46 7.68
N THR A 10 -17.55 -28.46 7.63
CA THR A 10 -16.71 -28.79 8.78
C THR A 10 -15.80 -27.60 9.01
N SER A 11 -16.16 -26.72 9.93
CA SER A 11 -15.23 -25.74 10.50
C SER A 11 -14.03 -26.52 11.00
N ILE A 12 -12.85 -26.30 10.41
CA ILE A 12 -11.61 -26.80 11.00
C ILE A 12 -11.55 -26.16 12.38
N ALA A 13 -11.69 -26.95 13.44
CA ALA A 13 -11.62 -26.44 14.79
C ALA A 13 -10.27 -25.72 14.93
N GLN A 14 -10.31 -24.41 15.19
CA GLN A 14 -9.12 -23.63 15.50
C GLN A 14 -8.38 -24.35 16.62
N THR A 15 -7.11 -24.71 16.39
CA THR A 15 -6.32 -25.54 17.33
C THR A 15 -5.44 -24.70 18.27
N LYS A 16 -5.24 -23.42 17.96
CA LYS A 16 -4.45 -22.46 18.72
C LYS A 16 -4.98 -21.02 18.58
N SER A 17 -4.66 -20.17 19.54
CA SER A 17 -5.15 -18.78 19.60
C SER A 17 -4.62 -17.91 18.45
N PRO A 18 -5.47 -17.08 17.82
CA PRO A 18 -5.07 -16.15 16.77
C PRO A 18 -4.26 -14.96 17.28
N LYS A 19 -4.43 -14.63 18.57
CA LYS A 19 -3.78 -13.49 19.24
C LYS A 19 -2.39 -13.83 19.72
N ARG A 20 -2.17 -15.10 20.07
CA ARG A 20 -1.03 -15.58 20.87
C ARG A 20 0.24 -15.70 20.03
N GLY A 21 1.23 -14.90 20.39
CA GLY A 21 2.56 -14.93 19.82
C GLY A 21 3.66 -14.95 20.87
N ILE A 22 4.89 -14.88 20.38
CA ILE A 22 6.10 -14.95 21.20
C ILE A 22 7.10 -13.90 20.71
N CYS A 23 8.00 -13.48 21.60
CA CYS A 23 9.13 -12.64 21.24
C CYS A 23 10.41 -13.13 21.91
N GLY A 24 11.55 -12.86 21.26
CA GLY A 24 12.86 -13.29 21.73
C GLY A 24 13.56 -14.27 20.81
N ASP A 25 14.89 -14.17 20.70
CA ASP A 25 15.72 -15.05 19.86
C ASP A 25 15.31 -16.53 19.91
N ALA A 26 14.96 -17.07 18.74
CA ALA A 26 14.54 -18.45 18.57
C ALA A 26 15.14 -19.04 17.29
N SER A 27 15.75 -20.21 17.43
CA SER A 27 16.16 -21.03 16.28
C SER A 27 14.93 -21.65 15.58
N PRO A 28 15.07 -22.15 14.34
CA PRO A 28 13.98 -22.88 13.67
C PRO A 28 13.45 -24.06 14.50
N GLN A 29 14.33 -24.74 15.25
CA GLN A 29 13.98 -25.85 16.13
C GLN A 29 13.15 -25.37 17.33
N ASP A 30 13.51 -24.21 17.91
CA ASP A 30 12.73 -23.57 18.98
C ASP A 30 11.33 -23.21 18.50
N LEU A 31 11.23 -22.63 17.29
CA LEU A 31 9.96 -22.25 16.69
C LEU A 31 9.08 -23.46 16.39
N ALA A 32 9.64 -24.59 15.93
CA ALA A 32 8.89 -25.83 15.75
C ALA A 32 8.28 -26.35 17.06
N VAL A 33 8.94 -26.11 18.20
CA VAL A 33 8.47 -26.49 19.54
C VAL A 33 7.42 -25.52 20.09
N LEU A 34 7.49 -24.23 19.73
CA LEU A 34 6.54 -23.20 20.16
C LEU A 34 5.30 -23.09 19.25
N ALA A 35 5.43 -23.39 17.95
CA ALA A 35 4.37 -23.25 16.95
C ALA A 35 3.04 -23.98 17.27
N PRO A 36 2.98 -25.10 18.01
CA PRO A 36 1.70 -25.72 18.35
C PRO A 36 0.76 -24.82 19.16
N GLY A 37 1.29 -23.89 19.97
CA GLY A 37 0.49 -22.97 20.79
C GLY A 37 0.41 -21.54 20.25
N ASN A 38 1.26 -21.18 19.28
CA ASN A 38 1.51 -19.78 18.89
C ASN A 38 1.30 -19.58 17.39
N THR A 39 0.72 -18.44 17.02
CA THR A 39 0.38 -18.10 15.63
C THR A 39 1.32 -17.10 14.99
N TRP A 40 2.07 -16.32 15.78
CA TRP A 40 3.03 -15.35 15.27
C TRP A 40 4.25 -15.15 16.19
N TYR A 41 5.33 -14.60 15.66
CA TYR A 41 6.61 -14.41 16.33
C TYR A 41 7.36 -13.19 15.76
N TYR A 42 8.15 -12.50 16.59
CA TYR A 42 9.13 -11.49 16.17
C TYR A 42 10.36 -11.48 17.12
N ASP A 43 11.50 -10.95 16.66
CA ASP A 43 12.79 -10.91 17.40
C ASP A 43 13.46 -9.54 17.34
N TRP A 44 12.67 -8.48 17.15
CA TRP A 44 13.13 -7.12 16.92
C TRP A 44 13.87 -6.88 15.59
N GLY A 45 14.08 -7.92 14.78
CA GLY A 45 14.67 -7.84 13.45
C GLY A 45 13.68 -7.55 12.33
N VAL A 46 14.22 -7.07 11.20
CA VAL A 46 13.46 -6.85 9.95
C VAL A 46 13.33 -8.12 9.09
N GLU A 47 14.16 -9.13 9.33
CA GLU A 47 14.17 -10.40 8.61
C GLU A 47 14.27 -11.56 9.61
N PRO A 48 13.72 -12.74 9.28
CA PRO A 48 13.76 -13.88 10.18
C PRO A 48 15.20 -14.42 10.32
N PRO A 49 15.54 -15.02 11.48
CA PRO A 49 16.86 -15.58 11.70
C PRO A 49 17.17 -16.73 10.70
N ALA A 50 18.02 -16.46 9.71
CA ALA A 50 18.73 -17.37 8.80
C ALA A 50 18.00 -18.65 8.28
N VAL A 51 16.68 -18.60 8.13
CA VAL A 51 15.92 -19.61 7.37
C VAL A 51 14.92 -18.93 6.45
N SER A 52 14.76 -19.48 5.25
CA SER A 52 13.69 -19.09 4.34
C SER A 52 12.33 -19.22 5.06
N GLN A 53 11.46 -18.22 4.89
CA GLN A 53 10.09 -18.15 5.44
C GLN A 53 9.28 -19.45 5.26
N ASN A 54 9.59 -20.25 4.22
CA ASN A 54 9.06 -21.59 3.96
C ASN A 54 9.37 -22.65 5.05
N GLN A 55 10.15 -22.33 6.08
CA GLN A 55 10.51 -23.23 7.18
C GLN A 55 9.83 -22.90 8.52
N LEU A 56 9.01 -21.85 8.60
CA LEU A 56 8.37 -21.42 9.85
C LEU A 56 7.03 -22.15 10.15
N SER A 57 6.95 -23.47 9.91
CA SER A 57 6.00 -24.42 10.53
C SER A 57 4.61 -23.90 11.02
N GLY A 58 3.90 -23.09 10.23
CA GLY A 58 2.60 -22.53 10.62
C GLY A 58 2.63 -21.46 11.73
N ILE A 59 3.74 -20.75 11.91
CA ILE A 59 3.86 -19.53 12.74
C ILE A 59 4.29 -18.35 11.83
N GLU A 60 3.56 -17.25 11.90
CA GLU A 60 3.84 -16.04 11.13
C GLU A 60 5.08 -15.31 11.68
N TRP A 61 5.95 -14.84 10.79
CA TRP A 61 7.03 -13.92 11.13
C TRP A 61 6.59 -12.47 10.91
N VAL A 62 6.74 -11.62 11.93
CA VAL A 62 6.40 -10.20 11.84
C VAL A 62 7.69 -9.35 11.89
N PRO A 63 8.05 -8.63 10.81
CA PRO A 63 9.22 -7.77 10.79
C PRO A 63 9.04 -6.54 11.68
N MET A 64 10.16 -6.04 12.22
CA MET A 64 10.24 -4.80 12.98
C MET A 64 11.32 -3.88 12.44
N ILE A 65 11.03 -2.58 12.38
CA ILE A 65 12.04 -1.54 12.25
C ILE A 65 12.27 -0.96 13.64
N TRP A 66 13.29 -1.48 14.32
CA TRP A 66 13.51 -1.24 15.75
C TRP A 66 13.82 0.23 16.09
N GLY A 67 14.59 0.92 15.25
CA GLY A 67 15.15 2.23 15.58
C GLY A 67 15.04 3.26 14.46
N ARG A 68 15.90 4.28 14.52
CA ARG A 68 15.92 5.38 13.55
C ARG A 68 16.14 4.85 12.12
N VAL A 69 15.46 5.46 11.16
CA VAL A 69 15.54 5.14 9.73
C VAL A 69 15.68 6.40 8.89
N SER A 70 16.25 6.23 7.71
CA SER A 70 16.43 7.26 6.70
C SER A 70 15.99 6.76 5.32
N SER A 71 15.78 7.67 4.38
CA SER A 71 15.39 7.30 3.01
C SER A 71 16.39 6.37 2.32
N SER A 72 17.69 6.43 2.67
CA SER A 72 18.69 5.51 2.12
C SER A 72 18.52 4.06 2.56
N ASP A 73 17.76 3.80 3.64
CA ASP A 73 17.55 2.46 4.17
C ASP A 73 16.44 1.70 3.43
N ILE A 74 15.54 2.40 2.73
CA ILE A 74 14.30 1.86 2.12
C ILE A 74 14.57 0.60 1.30
N THR A 75 15.43 0.69 0.28
CA THR A 75 15.73 -0.44 -0.62
C THR A 75 16.27 -1.65 0.15
N SER A 76 17.12 -1.40 1.15
CA SER A 76 17.73 -2.47 1.95
C SER A 76 16.72 -3.14 2.90
N LEU A 77 15.80 -2.36 3.47
CA LEU A 77 14.75 -2.86 4.37
C LEU A 77 13.70 -3.62 3.57
N GLU A 78 13.23 -3.08 2.44
CA GLU A 78 12.25 -3.74 1.57
C GLU A 78 12.74 -5.09 1.03
N ALA A 79 14.04 -5.20 0.72
CA ALA A 79 14.65 -6.45 0.28
C ALA A 79 14.73 -7.51 1.38
N ARG A 80 14.85 -7.09 2.64
CA ARG A 80 14.96 -7.96 3.83
C ARG A 80 13.60 -8.37 4.39
N ILE A 81 12.57 -7.53 4.20
CA ILE A 81 11.20 -7.86 4.57
C ILE A 81 10.71 -9.04 3.71
N PRO A 82 10.39 -10.20 4.32
CA PRO A 82 9.99 -11.38 3.59
C PRO A 82 8.71 -11.18 2.76
N GLN A 83 8.60 -11.91 1.65
CA GLN A 83 7.43 -11.83 0.80
C GLN A 83 6.20 -12.46 1.50
N GLY A 84 5.07 -11.77 1.51
CA GLY A 84 3.86 -12.27 2.19
C GLY A 84 3.80 -11.96 3.69
N SER A 85 4.76 -11.19 4.23
CA SER A 85 4.53 -10.46 5.48
C SER A 85 3.29 -9.58 5.34
N MET A 86 2.54 -9.42 6.44
CA MET A 86 1.30 -8.65 6.46
C MET A 86 1.36 -7.42 7.35
N PHE A 87 2.25 -7.43 8.33
CA PHE A 87 2.39 -6.36 9.30
C PHE A 87 3.85 -5.89 9.36
N LEU A 88 4.05 -4.66 9.79
CA LEU A 88 5.35 -4.08 10.10
C LEU A 88 5.27 -3.39 11.46
N LEU A 89 6.06 -3.88 12.42
CA LEU A 89 6.20 -3.24 13.74
C LEU A 89 7.09 -2.00 13.62
N GLY A 90 6.63 -0.88 14.16
CA GLY A 90 7.38 0.37 14.27
C GLY A 90 8.48 0.34 15.32
N PHE A 91 8.98 1.53 15.70
CA PHE A 91 10.12 1.69 16.59
C PHE A 91 9.92 1.08 17.99
N ASN A 92 10.96 0.49 18.55
CA ASN A 92 10.93 -0.20 19.84
C ASN A 92 11.19 0.74 21.02
N GLU A 93 10.22 0.89 21.92
CA GLU A 93 10.34 1.71 23.14
C GLU A 93 11.02 3.06 22.88
N PRO A 94 10.55 3.86 21.90
CA PRO A 94 11.22 5.10 21.51
C PRO A 94 11.31 6.10 22.68
N ASN A 95 10.41 5.98 23.66
CA ASN A 95 10.39 6.81 24.85
C ASN A 95 11.51 6.51 25.87
N PHE A 96 12.26 5.41 25.73
CA PHE A 96 13.36 5.03 26.62
C PHE A 96 14.73 5.39 26.04
N LYS A 97 15.65 5.89 26.87
CA LYS A 97 17.03 6.20 26.45
C LYS A 97 17.86 4.95 26.17
N SER A 98 17.58 3.86 26.88
CA SER A 98 18.24 2.57 26.71
C SER A 98 17.77 1.77 25.50
N GLN A 99 16.72 2.23 24.81
CA GLN A 99 16.10 1.56 23.67
C GLN A 99 16.27 2.43 22.41
N ALA A 100 15.24 2.57 21.56
CA ALA A 100 15.37 3.30 20.31
C ALA A 100 15.70 4.79 20.50
N ASN A 101 15.36 5.38 21.66
CA ASN A 101 15.74 6.74 22.05
C ASN A 101 15.35 7.79 20.98
N ILE A 102 14.05 7.88 20.72
CA ILE A 102 13.46 8.71 19.67
C ILE A 102 12.39 9.61 20.29
N THR A 103 12.51 10.91 20.08
CA THR A 103 11.46 11.86 20.50
C THR A 103 10.21 11.65 19.63
N PRO A 104 9.01 12.04 20.10
CA PRO A 104 7.80 11.96 19.27
C PRO A 104 7.93 12.72 17.94
N ALA A 105 8.59 13.88 17.95
CA ALA A 105 8.80 14.70 16.76
C ALA A 105 9.77 14.04 15.77
N ASP A 106 10.86 13.44 16.25
CA ASP A 106 11.80 12.70 15.39
C ASP A 106 11.12 11.48 14.77
N ALA A 107 10.35 10.72 15.58
CA ALA A 107 9.62 9.57 15.10
C ALA A 107 8.59 9.95 14.02
N ALA A 108 7.85 11.03 14.24
CA ALA A 108 6.92 11.60 13.27
C ALA A 108 7.62 11.99 11.96
N ALA A 109 8.79 12.62 12.04
CA ALA A 109 9.57 13.00 10.86
C ALA A 109 10.09 11.80 10.05
N MET A 110 10.34 10.66 10.70
CA MET A 110 10.78 9.43 10.03
C MET A 110 9.61 8.52 9.60
N TRP A 111 8.40 8.74 10.11
CA TRP A 111 7.25 7.86 9.83
C TRP A 111 6.86 7.77 8.35
N PRO A 112 6.99 8.82 7.50
CA PRO A 112 6.77 8.69 6.07
C PRO A 112 7.63 7.61 5.39
N ILE A 113 8.81 7.30 5.94
CA ILE A 113 9.66 6.19 5.46
C ILE A 113 9.00 4.84 5.77
N MET A 114 8.38 4.71 6.95
CA MET A 114 7.62 3.52 7.35
C MET A 114 6.41 3.31 6.44
N GLU A 115 5.65 4.38 6.15
CA GLU A 115 4.49 4.36 5.24
C GLU A 115 4.88 3.98 3.82
N LYS A 116 6.02 4.47 3.33
CA LYS A 116 6.56 4.11 2.03
C LYS A 116 6.86 2.62 1.94
N ILE A 117 7.61 2.08 2.90
CA ILE A 117 7.93 0.64 2.95
C ILE A 117 6.64 -0.19 3.04
N ALA A 118 5.69 0.24 3.88
CA ALA A 118 4.42 -0.45 4.03
C ALA A 118 3.58 -0.43 2.75
N THR A 119 3.56 0.68 2.02
CA THR A 119 2.83 0.81 0.75
C THR A 119 3.44 -0.10 -0.31
N ASP A 120 4.76 -0.05 -0.50
CA ASP A 120 5.47 -0.85 -1.52
C ASP A 120 5.35 -2.36 -1.27
N LYS A 121 5.35 -2.75 0.01
CA LYS A 121 5.30 -4.15 0.41
C LYS A 121 3.89 -4.66 0.70
N GLY A 122 2.89 -3.77 0.71
CA GLY A 122 1.53 -4.07 1.11
C GLY A 122 1.46 -4.57 2.56
N LEU A 123 1.84 -3.74 3.52
CA LEU A 123 1.88 -4.07 4.95
C LEU A 123 0.96 -3.15 5.74
N LYS A 124 0.37 -3.69 6.81
CA LYS A 124 -0.29 -2.89 7.85
C LYS A 124 0.74 -2.37 8.86
N LEU A 125 0.67 -1.10 9.19
CA LEU A 125 1.59 -0.44 10.12
C LEU A 125 1.12 -0.54 11.57
N VAL A 126 1.98 -1.09 12.41
CA VAL A 126 1.81 -1.07 13.86
C VAL A 126 2.67 0.06 14.42
N SER A 127 2.09 0.90 15.28
CA SER A 127 2.73 2.10 15.84
C SER A 127 4.09 1.80 16.49
N PRO A 128 4.90 2.83 16.81
CA PRO A 128 5.99 2.65 17.75
C PRO A 128 5.47 2.02 19.05
N ALA A 129 6.18 1.02 19.56
CA ALA A 129 5.79 0.25 20.73
C ALA A 129 6.24 0.98 22.00
N VAL A 130 5.30 1.50 22.79
CA VAL A 130 5.59 2.32 23.98
C VAL A 130 5.33 1.58 25.30
N ASN A 131 6.00 2.02 26.37
CA ASN A 131 5.86 1.46 27.72
C ASN A 131 6.07 2.51 28.82
N TRP A 132 5.80 2.17 30.08
CA TRP A 132 6.10 3.00 31.25
C TRP A 132 7.59 3.27 31.40
N CYS A 133 7.98 4.52 31.21
CA CYS A 133 9.38 4.82 30.96
C CYS A 133 10.18 5.17 32.22
N GLY A 134 11.17 4.34 32.57
CA GLY A 134 12.05 4.55 33.73
C GLY A 134 13.24 5.49 33.49
N ASP A 135 13.70 5.60 32.24
CA ASP A 135 14.90 6.36 31.84
C ASP A 135 14.61 7.24 30.61
N CYS A 136 13.64 8.14 30.73
CA CYS A 136 13.04 8.77 29.55
C CYS A 136 13.94 9.68 28.75
N VAL A 137 13.68 9.66 27.44
CA VAL A 137 14.20 10.63 26.48
C VAL A 137 13.86 12.04 26.94
N THR A 138 14.75 12.99 26.71
CA THR A 138 14.55 14.38 27.13
C THR A 138 13.25 14.96 26.56
N GLY A 139 12.41 15.53 27.41
CA GLY A 139 11.12 16.12 27.00
C GLY A 139 9.95 15.13 26.89
N VAL A 140 10.20 13.86 27.20
CA VAL A 140 9.19 12.79 27.27
C VAL A 140 8.86 12.50 28.74
N THR A 141 7.59 12.21 29.02
CA THR A 141 7.13 11.87 30.37
C THR A 141 7.12 10.37 30.62
N TYR A 142 6.88 9.98 31.88
CA TYR A 142 6.74 8.58 32.28
C TYR A 142 5.57 7.86 31.56
N ASP A 143 4.48 8.59 31.25
CA ASP A 143 3.27 7.99 30.67
C ASP A 143 3.45 7.73 29.17
N PRO A 144 3.35 6.47 28.70
CA PRO A 144 3.51 6.13 27.29
C PRO A 144 2.48 6.79 26.38
N THR A 145 1.30 7.11 26.91
CA THR A 145 0.26 7.78 26.12
C THR A 145 0.60 9.23 25.80
N ASP A 146 1.41 9.91 26.63
CA ASP A 146 1.89 11.26 26.33
C ASP A 146 2.87 11.25 25.14
N TRP A 147 3.70 10.21 25.03
CA TRP A 147 4.59 10.06 23.86
C TRP A 147 3.77 9.84 22.57
N LEU A 148 2.81 8.92 22.59
CA LEU A 148 1.94 8.66 21.44
C LEU A 148 1.07 9.86 21.06
N ASP A 149 0.49 10.56 22.04
CA ASP A 149 -0.30 11.78 21.79
C ASP A 149 0.54 12.83 21.07
N LYS A 150 1.79 13.04 21.50
CA LYS A 150 2.73 13.96 20.85
C LYS A 150 3.16 13.48 19.48
N PHE A 151 3.30 12.17 19.26
CA PHE A 151 3.63 11.59 17.96
C PHE A 151 2.49 11.83 16.96
N PHE A 152 1.25 11.51 17.32
CA PHE A 152 0.09 11.76 16.46
C PHE A 152 -0.18 13.25 16.27
N ALA A 153 0.11 14.11 17.26
CA ALA A 153 0.02 15.55 17.10
C ALA A 153 1.09 16.10 16.14
N ALA A 154 2.29 15.52 16.13
CA ALA A 154 3.38 15.89 15.24
C ALA A 154 3.18 15.38 13.80
N CYS A 155 2.41 14.30 13.61
CA CYS A 155 2.02 13.81 12.30
C CYS A 155 0.54 13.43 12.23
N PRO A 156 -0.37 14.42 12.09
CA PRO A 156 -1.82 14.19 12.10
C PRO A 156 -2.32 13.40 10.88
N THR A 157 -1.53 13.33 9.82
CA THR A 157 -1.82 12.60 8.59
C THR A 157 -1.14 11.24 8.53
N CYS A 158 -0.26 10.91 9.49
CA CYS A 158 0.43 9.63 9.50
C CYS A 158 -0.56 8.48 9.66
N HIS A 159 -0.43 7.51 8.78
CA HIS A 159 -1.15 6.27 8.76
C HIS A 159 -0.55 5.29 9.77
N VAL A 160 -1.42 4.81 10.66
CA VAL A 160 -1.13 3.78 11.66
C VAL A 160 -2.37 2.91 11.75
N ASP A 161 -2.25 1.62 11.47
CA ASP A 161 -3.39 0.69 11.54
C ASP A 161 -3.63 0.22 12.97
N TYR A 162 -2.55 -0.07 13.71
CA TYR A 162 -2.57 -0.67 15.05
C TYR A 162 -1.71 0.09 16.04
N ILE A 163 -2.06 0.05 17.33
CA ILE A 163 -1.21 0.57 18.40
C ILE A 163 -0.39 -0.58 19.01
N ALA A 164 0.93 -0.41 19.15
CA ALA A 164 1.79 -1.33 19.90
C ALA A 164 2.14 -0.79 21.29
N VAL A 165 2.18 -1.69 22.27
CA VAL A 165 2.59 -1.40 23.64
C VAL A 165 3.37 -2.55 24.23
N HIS A 166 4.27 -2.25 25.17
CA HIS A 166 4.81 -3.24 26.09
C HIS A 166 4.23 -3.04 27.49
N ASN A 167 4.19 -4.10 28.28
CA ASN A 167 3.79 -4.01 29.68
C ASN A 167 4.49 -5.05 30.55
N TYR A 168 5.26 -4.56 31.51
CA TYR A 168 5.99 -5.41 32.44
C TYR A 168 5.44 -5.39 33.87
N SER A 169 4.21 -4.88 34.04
CA SER A 169 3.61 -4.67 35.35
C SER A 169 3.45 -5.98 36.14
N PRO A 170 3.59 -5.95 37.47
CA PRO A 170 3.67 -7.16 38.29
C PRO A 170 2.33 -7.90 38.48
N SER A 171 1.20 -7.35 38.01
CA SER A 171 -0.12 -7.98 38.15
C SER A 171 -0.99 -7.89 36.89
N SER A 172 -1.87 -8.88 36.72
CA SER A 172 -2.85 -8.95 35.63
C SER A 172 -3.86 -7.80 35.66
N GLU A 173 -4.18 -7.28 36.85
CA GLU A 173 -5.10 -6.15 37.03
C GLU A 173 -4.47 -4.83 36.55
N ALA A 174 -3.15 -4.68 36.78
CA ALA A 174 -2.39 -3.55 36.26
C ALA A 174 -2.29 -3.60 34.74
N LEU A 175 -2.03 -4.79 34.16
CA LEU A 175 -2.08 -5.00 32.70
C LEU A 175 -3.44 -4.61 32.12
N LYS A 176 -4.55 -5.06 32.74
CA LYS A 176 -5.90 -4.69 32.29
C LYS A 176 -6.12 -3.18 32.33
N SER A 177 -5.74 -2.53 33.43
CA SER A 177 -5.86 -1.07 33.58
C SER A 177 -4.99 -0.30 32.59
N TYR A 178 -3.83 -0.87 32.22
CA TYR A 178 -2.94 -0.34 31.21
C TYR A 178 -3.56 -0.37 29.81
N ILE A 179 -4.16 -1.50 29.42
CA ILE A 179 -4.84 -1.66 28.12
C ILE A 179 -5.95 -0.62 27.92
N GLU A 180 -6.75 -0.35 28.96
CA GLU A 180 -7.85 0.62 28.91
C GLU A 180 -7.41 2.04 28.48
N LYS A 181 -6.18 2.45 28.84
CA LYS A 181 -5.64 3.78 28.48
C LYS A 181 -5.55 3.99 26.96
N PHE A 182 -5.41 2.92 26.18
CA PHE A 182 -5.20 3.00 24.74
C PHE A 182 -6.50 2.97 23.92
N ARG A 183 -7.67 2.73 24.55
CA ARG A 183 -8.97 2.79 23.86
C ARG A 183 -9.21 4.14 23.18
N LYS A 184 -8.64 5.23 23.71
CA LYS A 184 -8.80 6.59 23.18
C LYS A 184 -8.33 6.74 21.72
N TYR A 185 -7.44 5.87 21.23
CA TYR A 185 -6.94 5.91 19.85
C TYR A 185 -7.89 5.28 18.83
N ASN A 186 -8.93 4.56 19.28
CA ASN A 186 -9.91 3.87 18.42
C ASN A 186 -9.25 2.99 17.34
N LYS A 187 -8.19 2.27 17.74
CA LYS A 187 -7.41 1.34 16.91
C LYS A 187 -7.18 0.04 17.68
N PRO A 188 -7.09 -1.11 17.00
CA PRO A 188 -6.78 -2.37 17.69
C PRO A 188 -5.35 -2.34 18.25
N LEU A 189 -5.14 -3.06 19.35
CA LEU A 189 -3.94 -3.02 20.18
C LEU A 189 -3.13 -4.32 20.03
N TRP A 190 -1.83 -4.15 19.87
CA TRP A 190 -0.82 -5.20 19.98
C TRP A 190 -0.07 -5.02 21.30
N ILE A 191 -0.08 -6.04 22.16
CA ILE A 191 0.85 -6.10 23.30
C ILE A 191 2.06 -6.91 22.86
N THR A 192 3.03 -6.25 22.23
CA THR A 192 4.18 -6.92 21.60
C THR A 192 5.14 -7.53 22.63
N GLU A 193 5.16 -7.01 23.86
CA GLU A 193 5.88 -7.62 24.98
C GLU A 193 5.06 -7.53 26.26
N PHE A 194 4.91 -8.66 26.96
CA PHE A 194 4.46 -8.64 28.35
C PHE A 194 4.99 -9.83 29.16
N ALA A 195 5.27 -9.55 30.44
CA ALA A 195 5.58 -10.51 31.50
C ALA A 195 5.65 -9.76 32.83
N PRO A 196 5.52 -10.40 34.00
CA PRO A 196 5.67 -9.70 35.26
C PRO A 196 7.16 -9.51 35.60
N TRP A 197 7.76 -8.44 35.08
CA TRP A 197 9.19 -8.16 35.23
C TRP A 197 9.47 -6.97 36.14
N ASP A 198 8.55 -6.01 36.21
CA ASP A 198 8.74 -4.81 37.01
C ASP A 198 8.64 -5.11 38.51
N PRO A 199 9.36 -4.37 39.36
CA PRO A 199 9.25 -4.51 40.81
C PRO A 199 7.81 -4.26 41.33
N PRO A 200 7.36 -5.02 42.37
CA PRO A 200 8.04 -6.17 42.96
C PRO A 200 8.01 -7.38 42.02
N LYS A 201 9.20 -7.94 41.75
CA LYS A 201 9.33 -9.13 40.88
C LYS A 201 8.71 -10.34 41.58
N PRO A 202 7.74 -11.04 40.97
CA PRO A 202 7.22 -12.26 41.54
C PRO A 202 8.27 -13.38 41.47
N ASP A 203 8.11 -14.37 42.35
CA ASP A 203 8.76 -15.67 42.18
C ASP A 203 8.09 -16.46 41.05
N TYR A 204 8.64 -17.64 40.74
CA TYR A 204 8.11 -18.50 39.67
C TYR A 204 6.61 -18.83 39.83
N GLU A 205 6.13 -19.06 41.06
CA GLU A 205 4.69 -19.31 41.31
C GLU A 205 3.85 -18.07 40.98
N GLY A 206 4.33 -16.88 41.35
CA GLY A 206 3.71 -15.62 40.96
C GLY A 206 3.74 -15.38 39.45
N VAL A 207 4.79 -15.78 38.73
CA VAL A 207 4.85 -15.74 37.25
C VAL A 207 3.77 -16.63 36.63
N VAL A 208 3.65 -17.86 37.10
CA VAL A 208 2.61 -18.81 36.64
C VAL A 208 1.21 -18.27 36.91
N LYS A 209 0.98 -17.70 38.11
CA LYS A 209 -0.29 -17.07 38.48
C LYS A 209 -0.60 -15.86 37.59
N TYR A 210 0.39 -15.01 37.34
CA TYR A 210 0.23 -13.87 36.43
C TYR A 210 -0.18 -14.34 35.03
N MET A 211 0.53 -15.32 34.44
CA MET A 211 0.20 -15.86 33.12
C MET A 211 -1.23 -16.43 33.08
N THR A 212 -1.59 -17.22 34.09
CA THR A 212 -2.91 -17.86 34.19
C THR A 212 -4.05 -16.82 34.24
N ASN A 213 -3.80 -15.64 34.80
CA ASN A 213 -4.77 -14.55 34.87
C ASN A 213 -4.73 -13.61 33.66
N ALA A 214 -3.53 -13.28 33.16
CA ALA A 214 -3.33 -12.33 32.07
C ALA A 214 -3.85 -12.86 30.75
N ILE A 215 -3.61 -14.14 30.43
CA ILE A 215 -4.01 -14.70 29.13
C ILE A 215 -5.53 -14.67 28.93
N PRO A 216 -6.39 -15.11 29.87
CA PRO A 216 -7.83 -14.94 29.72
C PRO A 216 -8.28 -13.49 29.55
N ILE A 217 -7.60 -12.52 30.19
CA ILE A 217 -7.90 -11.09 30.00
C ILE A 217 -7.59 -10.66 28.56
N LEU A 218 -6.42 -11.02 28.03
CA LEU A 218 -5.99 -10.67 26.68
C LEU A 218 -6.83 -11.37 25.60
N GLU A 219 -7.19 -12.63 25.82
CA GLU A 219 -8.08 -13.39 24.92
C GLU A 219 -9.48 -12.76 24.91
N ALA A 220 -10.03 -12.39 26.07
CA ALA A 220 -11.38 -11.81 26.20
C ALA A 220 -11.50 -10.34 25.77
N GLU A 221 -10.39 -9.60 25.68
CA GLU A 221 -10.42 -8.17 25.39
C GLU A 221 -10.55 -7.88 23.88
N PRO A 222 -11.64 -7.25 23.40
CA PRO A 222 -11.82 -6.96 21.98
C PRO A 222 -10.84 -5.95 21.41
N LEU A 223 -10.29 -5.05 22.23
CA LEU A 223 -9.25 -4.11 21.78
C LEU A 223 -7.96 -4.86 21.41
N VAL A 224 -7.66 -5.98 22.07
CA VAL A 224 -6.42 -6.73 21.85
C VAL A 224 -6.55 -7.57 20.60
N PHE A 225 -5.80 -7.17 19.57
CA PHE A 225 -5.64 -7.90 18.32
C PHE A 225 -4.62 -9.02 18.48
N ARG A 226 -3.43 -8.71 19.02
CA ARG A 226 -2.35 -9.68 19.24
C ARG A 226 -1.60 -9.40 20.53
N TYR A 227 -0.99 -10.42 21.10
CA TYR A 227 -0.11 -10.30 22.25
C TYR A 227 1.05 -11.28 22.16
N SER A 228 2.20 -10.91 22.72
CA SER A 228 3.41 -11.73 22.66
C SER A 228 4.10 -11.79 24.02
N TRP A 229 4.28 -13.01 24.54
CA TRP A 229 4.94 -13.22 25.84
C TRP A 229 6.43 -12.93 25.72
N PHE A 230 6.96 -12.12 26.63
CA PHE A 230 8.39 -11.91 26.79
C PHE A 230 8.93 -12.88 27.86
N ALA A 231 9.73 -13.88 27.53
CA ALA A 231 10.34 -14.15 26.23
C ALA A 231 10.55 -15.64 25.99
N THR A 232 11.01 -15.99 24.79
CA THR A 232 11.52 -17.32 24.48
C THR A 232 12.59 -17.74 25.49
N ARG A 233 13.64 -16.92 25.66
CA ARG A 233 14.69 -17.04 26.69
C ARG A 233 15.29 -15.67 27.05
N VAL A 234 15.52 -15.44 28.33
CA VAL A 234 16.25 -14.29 28.84
C VAL A 234 17.02 -14.67 30.11
N GLY A 235 18.33 -14.37 30.12
CA GLY A 235 19.24 -14.82 31.19
C GLY A 235 19.09 -14.08 32.51
N SER A 236 18.67 -12.81 32.47
CA SER A 236 18.50 -11.96 33.66
C SER A 236 17.21 -12.23 34.44
N ASN A 237 16.28 -13.03 33.88
CA ASN A 237 15.06 -13.47 34.56
C ASN A 237 14.60 -14.82 33.99
N PRO A 238 15.24 -15.94 34.37
CA PRO A 238 14.95 -17.23 33.77
C PRO A 238 13.54 -17.76 34.09
N ASP A 239 12.86 -17.24 35.12
CA ASP A 239 11.55 -17.69 35.58
C ASP A 239 10.43 -17.43 34.56
N ILE A 240 10.61 -16.47 33.65
CA ILE A 240 9.63 -16.16 32.59
C ILE A 240 9.93 -16.86 31.26
N ASN A 241 11.00 -17.67 31.17
CA ASN A 241 11.40 -18.30 29.92
C ASN A 241 10.39 -19.36 29.47
N LEU A 242 9.97 -19.30 28.21
CA LEU A 242 9.15 -20.34 27.59
C LEU A 242 9.96 -21.58 27.20
N LEU A 243 11.27 -21.42 26.97
CA LEU A 243 12.18 -22.51 26.62
C LEU A 243 13.27 -22.72 27.65
N ASP A 244 13.66 -23.97 27.83
CA ASP A 244 14.89 -24.32 28.55
C ASP A 244 16.14 -24.09 27.68
N THR A 245 17.32 -24.32 28.26
CA THR A 245 18.61 -24.16 27.58
C THR A 245 18.83 -25.13 26.42
N ASN A 246 18.00 -26.18 26.28
CA ASN A 246 18.14 -27.24 25.28
C ASN A 246 17.12 -27.13 24.14
N GLY A 247 16.27 -26.09 24.09
CA GLY A 247 15.24 -26.00 23.05
C GLY A 247 13.92 -26.67 23.37
N LYS A 248 13.71 -27.12 24.61
CA LYS A 248 12.45 -27.73 25.02
C LYS A 248 11.57 -26.72 25.74
N LEU A 249 10.26 -26.88 25.64
CA LEU A 249 9.32 -26.08 26.44
C LEU A 249 9.65 -26.24 27.93
N SER A 250 9.88 -25.10 28.60
CA SER A 250 9.89 -25.04 30.05
C SER A 250 8.50 -25.41 30.59
N LYS A 251 8.36 -25.60 31.90
CA LYS A 251 7.03 -25.79 32.51
C LYS A 251 6.09 -24.62 32.21
N LEU A 252 6.63 -23.39 32.16
CA LEU A 252 5.87 -22.20 31.80
C LEU A 252 5.49 -22.20 30.31
N GLY A 253 6.42 -22.59 29.43
CA GLY A 253 6.15 -22.75 28.00
C GLY A 253 5.11 -23.83 27.67
N GLN A 254 5.12 -24.94 28.41
CA GLN A 254 4.09 -25.99 28.32
C GLN A 254 2.72 -25.44 28.71
N LEU A 255 2.64 -24.67 29.80
CA LEU A 255 1.42 -24.00 30.22
C LEU A 255 0.94 -23.04 29.13
N TYR A 256 1.77 -22.09 28.71
CA TYR A 256 1.44 -21.08 27.70
C TYR A 256 0.91 -21.68 26.40
N ASN A 257 1.57 -22.73 25.89
CA ASN A 257 1.15 -23.42 24.67
C ASN A 257 -0.18 -24.18 24.85
N ALA A 258 -0.44 -24.72 26.04
CA ALA A 258 -1.65 -25.49 26.33
C ALA A 258 -2.84 -24.62 26.78
N MET A 259 -2.65 -23.33 27.07
CA MET A 259 -3.73 -22.48 27.59
C MET A 259 -4.89 -22.42 26.60
N ALA A 260 -6.08 -22.76 27.11
CA ALA A 260 -7.31 -22.69 26.35
C ALA A 260 -7.59 -21.26 25.87
N PHE A 261 -8.23 -21.18 24.71
CA PHE A 261 -8.72 -19.93 24.12
C PHE A 261 -10.23 -20.00 23.83
N THR A 262 -10.88 -21.16 23.93
CA THR A 262 -12.30 -21.31 23.58
C THR A 262 -13.25 -20.57 24.54
N GLY A 263 -14.17 -19.77 24.00
CA GLY A 263 -15.34 -19.24 24.72
C GLY A 263 -15.24 -17.80 25.24
N LEU A 264 -14.20 -17.04 24.90
CA LEU A 264 -14.02 -15.64 25.33
C LEU A 264 -13.55 -14.78 24.14
N ALA A 265 -14.42 -13.94 23.56
CA ALA A 265 -14.16 -12.96 22.49
C ALA A 265 -12.94 -13.23 21.57
N THR A 266 -12.87 -14.42 21.00
CA THR A 266 -11.69 -14.91 20.26
C THR A 266 -11.69 -14.61 18.78
N ASP A 267 -12.84 -14.28 18.23
CA ASP A 267 -12.98 -13.87 16.84
C ASP A 267 -12.25 -12.53 16.67
N LEU A 268 -11.20 -12.46 15.86
CA LEU A 268 -10.53 -11.22 15.50
C LEU A 268 -11.16 -10.66 14.22
N PRO A 269 -11.21 -9.34 14.02
CA PRO A 269 -11.51 -8.82 12.70
C PRO A 269 -10.54 -9.44 11.68
N PRO A 270 -11.04 -9.82 10.49
CA PRO A 270 -10.15 -10.26 9.44
C PRO A 270 -9.28 -9.08 9.00
N VAL A 271 -8.20 -9.33 8.27
CA VAL A 271 -7.28 -8.32 7.75
C VAL A 271 -7.24 -8.37 6.24
N VAL A 272 -7.30 -7.22 5.59
CA VAL A 272 -7.13 -7.08 4.14
C VAL A 272 -6.08 -6.04 3.81
N ILE A 273 -5.29 -6.34 2.79
CA ILE A 273 -4.41 -5.39 2.11
C ILE A 273 -4.82 -5.36 0.64
N ALA A 274 -5.11 -4.17 0.10
CA ALA A 274 -5.59 -3.98 -1.27
C ALA A 274 -4.48 -4.23 -2.33
N GLY A 275 -3.23 -4.23 -1.88
CA GLY A 275 -2.02 -4.33 -2.70
C GLY A 275 -1.43 -2.96 -3.01
N ALA A 276 -0.24 -2.94 -3.61
CA ALA A 276 0.42 -1.69 -3.99
C ALA A 276 -0.34 -0.94 -5.09
N ASP A 277 -0.22 0.39 -5.08
CA ASP A 277 -0.72 1.27 -6.13
C ASP A 277 -0.20 0.86 -7.53
N VAL A 278 -1.07 0.96 -8.54
CA VAL A 278 -0.79 0.48 -9.90
C VAL A 278 -0.67 1.65 -10.86
N ARG A 279 0.40 1.68 -11.66
CA ARG A 279 0.56 2.64 -12.77
C ARG A 279 0.60 1.90 -14.10
N THR A 280 -0.19 2.34 -15.08
CA THR A 280 -0.23 1.74 -16.42
C THR A 280 -0.32 2.79 -17.52
N SER A 281 0.42 2.58 -18.61
CA SER A 281 0.28 3.34 -19.86
C SER A 281 -0.89 2.84 -20.72
N ASP A 282 -1.29 1.58 -20.56
CA ASP A 282 -2.39 0.96 -21.30
C ASP A 282 -3.70 1.03 -20.53
N SER A 283 -4.75 1.49 -21.21
CA SER A 283 -6.08 1.74 -20.64
C SER A 283 -7.01 0.52 -20.66
N ALA A 284 -6.55 -0.63 -21.17
CA ALA A 284 -7.46 -1.74 -21.47
C ALA A 284 -7.83 -2.56 -20.22
N THR A 285 -6.83 -3.03 -19.45
CA THR A 285 -7.03 -4.00 -18.37
C THR A 285 -5.94 -3.93 -17.31
N ILE A 286 -6.28 -3.96 -16.03
CA ILE A 286 -5.33 -4.22 -14.93
C ILE A 286 -5.86 -5.31 -14.00
N THR A 287 -4.97 -5.98 -13.28
CA THR A 287 -5.35 -6.96 -12.24
C THR A 287 -5.00 -6.39 -10.88
N LEU A 288 -6.00 -6.17 -10.02
CA LEU A 288 -5.77 -5.84 -8.61
C LEU A 288 -5.31 -7.10 -7.88
N LYS A 289 -4.51 -6.95 -6.83
CA LYS A 289 -3.96 -8.09 -6.08
C LYS A 289 -4.03 -7.81 -4.59
N ALA A 290 -5.15 -8.17 -3.98
CA ALA A 290 -5.28 -8.12 -2.53
C ALA A 290 -4.78 -9.40 -1.86
N THR A 291 -4.36 -9.26 -0.61
CA THR A 291 -4.12 -10.36 0.32
C THR A 291 -5.09 -10.23 1.49
N THR A 292 -5.50 -11.37 2.04
CA THR A 292 -6.38 -11.41 3.19
C THR A 292 -5.88 -12.44 4.17
N TYR A 293 -6.17 -12.18 5.44
CA TYR A 293 -5.89 -13.09 6.51
C TYR A 293 -7.02 -13.03 7.51
N ASP A 294 -7.44 -14.19 7.96
CA ASP A 294 -8.29 -14.28 9.13
C ASP A 294 -7.60 -15.21 10.11
N ALA A 295 -7.29 -14.67 11.28
CA ALA A 295 -6.52 -15.38 12.28
C ALA A 295 -7.32 -16.55 12.87
N ASN A 296 -8.65 -16.47 12.81
CA ASN A 296 -9.60 -17.50 13.23
C ASN A 296 -9.87 -18.55 12.15
N ASN A 297 -9.34 -18.32 10.94
CA ASN A 297 -9.60 -19.12 9.75
C ASN A 297 -11.11 -19.18 9.42
N ASP A 298 -11.83 -18.11 9.73
CA ASP A 298 -13.22 -17.91 9.37
C ASP A 298 -13.38 -17.68 7.86
N ALA A 299 -14.57 -18.01 7.34
CA ALA A 299 -14.85 -17.81 5.93
C ALA A 299 -14.95 -16.30 5.62
N ILE A 300 -14.02 -15.80 4.81
CA ILE A 300 -13.96 -14.39 4.41
C ILE A 300 -14.88 -14.13 3.21
N THR A 301 -15.79 -13.18 3.36
CA THR A 301 -16.55 -12.58 2.25
C THR A 301 -15.82 -11.33 1.76
N ILE A 302 -15.65 -11.19 0.44
CA ILE A 302 -14.92 -10.08 -0.19
C ILE A 302 -15.89 -9.21 -0.99
N ASN A 303 -15.69 -7.89 -0.95
CA ASN A 303 -16.41 -6.95 -1.81
C ASN A 303 -15.50 -5.79 -2.25
N TRP A 304 -15.26 -5.70 -3.55
CA TRP A 304 -14.62 -4.55 -4.18
C TRP A 304 -15.62 -3.48 -4.60
N THR A 305 -15.25 -2.22 -4.39
CA THR A 305 -15.99 -1.05 -4.86
C THR A 305 -15.05 -0.05 -5.50
N GLN A 306 -15.48 0.61 -6.57
CA GLN A 306 -14.81 1.81 -7.07
C GLN A 306 -15.27 3.01 -6.24
N ILE A 307 -14.33 3.72 -5.63
CA ILE A 307 -14.58 4.93 -4.83
C ILE A 307 -14.59 6.17 -5.73
N SER A 308 -13.63 6.26 -6.64
CA SER A 308 -13.51 7.39 -7.57
C SER A 308 -12.88 6.97 -8.90
N GLY A 309 -13.03 7.79 -9.93
CA GLY A 309 -12.41 7.60 -11.25
C GLY A 309 -13.03 8.45 -12.35
N PRO A 310 -12.32 8.66 -13.48
CA PRO A 310 -12.82 9.45 -14.62
C PRO A 310 -13.99 8.77 -15.37
N SER A 311 -14.15 7.46 -15.22
CA SER A 311 -15.29 6.68 -15.71
C SER A 311 -15.68 5.61 -14.69
N THR A 312 -16.81 4.96 -14.88
CA THR A 312 -17.14 3.73 -14.13
C THR A 312 -16.39 2.56 -14.74
N ALA A 313 -15.47 1.98 -13.99
CA ALA A 313 -14.72 0.79 -14.36
C ALA A 313 -15.57 -0.48 -14.20
N ILE A 314 -15.24 -1.53 -14.97
CA ILE A 314 -15.91 -2.83 -14.89
C ILE A 314 -14.99 -3.80 -14.16
N LEU A 315 -15.40 -4.29 -13.00
CA LEU A 315 -14.69 -5.36 -12.29
C LEU A 315 -15.23 -6.72 -12.76
N SER A 316 -14.33 -7.64 -13.13
CA SER A 316 -14.70 -8.98 -13.62
C SER A 316 -15.49 -9.79 -12.59
N ASN A 317 -15.15 -9.62 -11.31
CA ASN A 317 -15.86 -10.20 -10.17
C ASN A 317 -15.47 -9.44 -8.90
N THR A 318 -16.43 -8.82 -8.20
CA THR A 318 -16.13 -8.01 -7.01
C THR A 318 -15.86 -8.84 -5.74
N THR A 319 -16.03 -10.17 -5.79
CA THR A 319 -15.94 -11.05 -4.61
C THR A 319 -14.70 -11.94 -4.60
N ILE A 320 -13.66 -11.61 -5.37
CA ILE A 320 -12.38 -12.34 -5.41
C ILE A 320 -11.21 -11.42 -5.09
N LEU A 321 -10.08 -11.99 -4.66
CA LEU A 321 -8.87 -11.23 -4.30
C LEU A 321 -8.17 -10.59 -5.49
N GLN A 322 -8.37 -11.15 -6.69
CA GLN A 322 -7.68 -10.72 -7.91
C GLN A 322 -8.65 -10.41 -9.05
N PRO A 323 -9.53 -9.40 -8.90
CA PRO A 323 -10.41 -8.99 -9.98
C PRO A 323 -9.60 -8.36 -11.11
N ILE A 324 -10.07 -8.56 -12.34
CA ILE A 324 -9.61 -7.81 -13.51
C ILE A 324 -10.49 -6.57 -13.61
N VAL A 325 -9.87 -5.39 -13.69
CA VAL A 325 -10.55 -4.13 -13.93
C VAL A 325 -10.42 -3.78 -15.41
N LEU A 326 -11.56 -3.52 -16.05
CA LEU A 326 -11.71 -3.26 -17.48
C LEU A 326 -12.35 -1.88 -17.71
N GLY A 327 -12.22 -1.37 -18.94
CA GLY A 327 -12.91 -0.15 -19.36
C GLY A 327 -12.33 1.12 -18.73
N LEU A 328 -11.06 1.08 -18.35
CA LEU A 328 -10.36 2.24 -17.82
C LEU A 328 -10.09 3.24 -18.96
N VAL A 329 -10.17 4.52 -18.63
CA VAL A 329 -9.72 5.62 -19.47
C VAL A 329 -8.60 6.36 -18.76
N GLU A 330 -7.90 7.25 -19.47
CA GLU A 330 -6.83 8.05 -18.87
C GLU A 330 -7.34 8.82 -17.62
N GLY A 331 -6.61 8.68 -16.50
CA GLY A 331 -6.90 9.33 -15.22
C GLY A 331 -6.60 8.43 -14.02
N THR A 332 -6.99 8.90 -12.83
CA THR A 332 -6.75 8.21 -11.55
C THR A 332 -8.04 7.59 -11.05
N TYR A 333 -7.99 6.31 -10.67
CA TYR A 333 -9.07 5.57 -10.02
C TYR A 333 -8.65 5.19 -8.61
N VAL A 334 -9.61 5.14 -7.69
CA VAL A 334 -9.43 4.58 -6.35
C VAL A 334 -10.41 3.43 -6.16
N PHE A 335 -9.91 2.26 -5.80
CA PHE A 335 -10.70 1.07 -5.49
C PHE A 335 -10.55 0.72 -4.02
N LYS A 336 -11.65 0.33 -3.40
CA LYS A 336 -11.69 -0.14 -2.01
C LYS A 336 -12.09 -1.60 -1.99
N ILE A 337 -11.31 -2.42 -1.29
CA ILE A 337 -11.71 -3.76 -0.88
C ILE A 337 -12.23 -3.68 0.54
N ALA A 338 -13.40 -4.24 0.78
CA ALA A 338 -13.91 -4.51 2.11
C ALA A 338 -14.08 -6.02 2.26
N ILE A 339 -13.69 -6.55 3.42
CA ILE A 339 -13.89 -7.95 3.74
C ILE A 339 -14.72 -8.10 5.01
N THR A 340 -15.38 -9.25 5.15
CA THR A 340 -16.15 -9.59 6.34
C THR A 340 -15.93 -11.05 6.72
N ALA A 341 -15.62 -11.30 7.99
CA ALA A 341 -15.57 -12.64 8.58
C ALA A 341 -16.35 -12.59 9.89
N ASN A 342 -17.29 -13.53 10.07
CA ASN A 342 -18.16 -13.64 11.24
C ASN A 342 -18.81 -12.31 11.73
N GLY A 343 -19.18 -11.44 10.80
CA GLY A 343 -19.80 -10.13 11.09
C GLY A 343 -18.83 -9.00 11.44
N LYS A 344 -17.52 -9.26 11.46
CA LYS A 344 -16.45 -8.26 11.62
C LYS A 344 -15.86 -7.89 10.27
N THR A 345 -15.46 -6.63 10.13
CA THR A 345 -15.03 -6.07 8.84
C THR A 345 -13.66 -5.43 8.92
N ASP A 346 -12.91 -5.52 7.83
CA ASP A 346 -11.75 -4.68 7.56
C ASP A 346 -11.81 -4.18 6.10
N SER A 347 -11.11 -3.08 5.80
CA SER A 347 -11.08 -2.54 4.45
C SER A 347 -9.79 -1.79 4.15
N ASP A 348 -9.40 -1.81 2.88
CA ASP A 348 -8.22 -1.12 2.38
C ASP A 348 -8.45 -0.55 0.98
N GLU A 349 -7.63 0.43 0.58
CA GLU A 349 -7.76 1.12 -0.72
C GLU A 349 -6.50 1.00 -1.57
N VAL A 350 -6.68 1.02 -2.88
CA VAL A 350 -5.59 1.01 -3.88
C VAL A 350 -5.89 1.99 -4.99
N SER A 351 -4.88 2.76 -5.39
CA SER A 351 -5.00 3.72 -6.50
C SER A 351 -4.45 3.15 -7.80
N VAL A 352 -5.12 3.46 -8.91
CA VAL A 352 -4.73 3.04 -10.27
C VAL A 352 -4.61 4.28 -11.15
N TYR A 353 -3.40 4.51 -11.68
CA TYR A 353 -3.08 5.64 -12.54
C TYR A 353 -2.96 5.16 -13.99
N VAL A 354 -3.85 5.63 -14.87
CA VAL A 354 -3.98 5.16 -16.26
C VAL A 354 -3.58 6.27 -17.23
N GLY A 355 -2.74 5.96 -18.21
CA GLY A 355 -2.32 6.89 -19.27
C GLY A 355 -1.49 8.07 -18.74
N GLN A 356 -0.90 7.94 -17.56
CA GLN A 356 -0.01 8.92 -16.95
C GLN A 356 1.39 8.31 -16.82
N PRO A 357 2.10 8.04 -17.93
CA PRO A 357 3.48 7.59 -17.85
C PRO A 357 4.33 8.65 -17.16
N GLU A 358 5.42 8.20 -16.56
CA GLU A 358 6.51 9.10 -16.22
C GLU A 358 7.06 9.65 -17.55
N ILE A 359 7.06 10.98 -17.69
CA ILE A 359 7.46 11.72 -18.89
C ILE A 359 8.74 12.52 -18.72
N ALA A 360 9.43 12.51 -17.58
CA ALA A 360 10.66 13.25 -17.35
C ALA A 360 11.93 12.39 -17.28
N ARG A 361 11.80 11.06 -17.24
CA ARG A 361 12.89 10.09 -17.14
C ARG A 361 13.88 10.27 -18.27
N ASN A 362 15.16 10.39 -17.91
CA ASN A 362 16.31 10.57 -18.80
C ASN A 362 16.19 11.75 -19.78
N LYS A 363 15.28 12.70 -19.52
CA LYS A 363 15.17 13.93 -20.32
C LYS A 363 16.21 14.97 -19.89
N PRO A 364 16.54 15.95 -20.75
CA PRO A 364 17.52 16.97 -20.40
C PRO A 364 17.13 17.72 -19.12
N ILE A 365 18.02 17.70 -18.13
CA ILE A 365 17.81 18.35 -16.84
C ILE A 365 18.98 19.29 -16.55
N THR A 366 18.67 20.45 -15.97
CA THR A 366 19.63 21.50 -15.61
C THR A 366 19.29 22.01 -14.21
N ALA A 367 20.29 22.50 -13.48
CA ALA A 367 20.09 23.05 -12.15
C ALA A 367 20.79 24.41 -11.99
N SER A 368 20.37 25.19 -11.02
CA SER A 368 21.03 26.44 -10.61
C SER A 368 22.48 26.21 -10.17
N SER A 369 22.73 25.07 -9.52
CA SER A 369 24.04 24.66 -9.06
C SER A 369 24.09 23.16 -8.81
N VAL A 370 25.30 22.64 -8.62
CA VAL A 370 25.55 21.28 -8.12
C VAL A 370 26.54 21.38 -6.96
N GLU A 371 26.33 20.59 -5.91
CA GLU A 371 27.26 20.51 -4.76
C GLU A 371 28.64 20.02 -5.21
N SER A 372 28.65 18.99 -6.06
CA SER A 372 29.86 18.43 -6.66
C SER A 372 29.54 17.65 -7.94
N ALA A 373 30.57 17.18 -8.64
CA ALA A 373 30.41 16.40 -9.87
C ALA A 373 29.79 15.00 -9.66
N THR A 374 29.71 14.49 -8.42
CA THR A 374 29.15 13.15 -8.13
C THR A 374 27.64 13.16 -7.88
N VAL A 375 27.05 14.35 -7.70
CA VAL A 375 25.61 14.55 -7.48
C VAL A 375 25.01 15.53 -8.51
N PRO A 376 25.22 15.28 -9.82
CA PRO A 376 24.75 16.16 -10.88
C PRO A 376 23.22 16.18 -10.97
N ALA A 377 22.68 17.18 -11.69
CA ALA A 377 21.24 17.30 -11.92
C ALA A 377 20.64 16.04 -12.57
N THR A 378 21.39 15.36 -13.45
CA THR A 378 20.96 14.13 -14.15
C THR A 378 20.59 12.99 -13.22
N ASN A 379 21.10 12.99 -11.99
CA ASN A 379 20.74 11.97 -11.01
C ASN A 379 19.31 12.14 -10.48
N ALA A 380 18.66 13.29 -10.68
CA ALA A 380 17.29 13.51 -10.23
C ALA A 380 16.23 13.08 -11.25
N ASN A 381 16.58 12.41 -12.34
CA ASN A 381 15.59 11.86 -13.28
C ASN A 381 16.07 10.59 -13.99
N ASP A 382 16.97 9.82 -13.38
CA ASP A 382 17.63 8.66 -14.02
C ASP A 382 16.92 7.33 -13.76
N GLY A 383 15.97 7.28 -12.83
CA GLY A 383 15.25 6.06 -12.42
C GLY A 383 15.90 5.31 -11.29
N ASN A 384 16.86 5.92 -10.60
CA ASN A 384 17.63 5.27 -9.57
C ASN A 384 17.56 6.05 -8.26
N LEU A 385 16.71 5.58 -7.35
CA LEU A 385 16.59 6.16 -6.00
C LEU A 385 17.87 6.04 -5.14
N SER A 386 18.94 5.42 -5.64
CA SER A 386 20.26 5.38 -4.97
C SER A 386 21.21 6.50 -5.43
N THR A 387 20.88 7.23 -6.49
CA THR A 387 21.61 8.42 -6.97
C THR A 387 20.80 9.67 -6.63
N ARG A 388 21.46 10.82 -6.49
CA ARG A 388 20.78 12.09 -6.17
C ARG A 388 21.43 13.29 -6.84
N TRP A 389 20.63 14.30 -7.15
CA TRP A 389 21.10 15.67 -7.37
C TRP A 389 21.24 16.38 -6.01
N SER A 390 22.23 17.25 -5.87
CA SER A 390 22.36 18.15 -4.73
C SER A 390 22.76 19.54 -5.19
N SER A 391 22.13 20.58 -4.64
CA SER A 391 22.48 21.98 -4.91
C SER A 391 23.64 22.47 -4.04
N ALA A 392 24.19 23.64 -4.38
CA ALA A 392 24.99 24.43 -3.44
C ALA A 392 24.17 24.81 -2.20
N PHE A 393 24.87 25.11 -1.10
CA PHE A 393 24.27 25.30 0.23
C PHE A 393 23.82 26.75 0.45
N THR A 394 23.13 27.31 -0.53
CA THR A 394 22.62 28.69 -0.54
C THR A 394 21.20 28.70 -1.07
N ASP A 395 20.42 29.71 -0.73
CA ASP A 395 19.06 29.90 -1.24
C ASP A 395 19.00 31.16 -2.10
N PRO A 396 18.20 31.19 -3.19
CA PRO A 396 17.34 30.11 -3.70
C PRO A 396 18.09 29.11 -4.61
N GLN A 397 17.49 27.95 -4.87
CA GLN A 397 18.00 26.94 -5.81
C GLN A 397 16.87 26.38 -6.68
N TRP A 398 17.20 25.84 -7.85
CA TRP A 398 16.24 25.19 -8.71
C TRP A 398 16.85 24.02 -9.49
N VAL A 399 16.01 23.05 -9.82
CA VAL A 399 16.29 22.01 -10.83
C VAL A 399 15.14 21.97 -11.83
N ARG A 400 15.47 21.89 -13.12
CA ARG A 400 14.57 22.05 -14.25
C ARG A 400 14.77 20.97 -15.28
N ILE A 401 13.67 20.36 -15.70
CA ILE A 401 13.59 19.36 -16.76
C ILE A 401 13.00 20.01 -18.02
N ASP A 402 13.63 19.77 -19.18
CA ASP A 402 13.05 20.02 -20.51
C ASP A 402 12.39 18.73 -21.00
N LEU A 403 11.05 18.72 -21.07
CA LEU A 403 10.29 17.57 -21.55
C LEU A 403 10.44 17.33 -23.07
N GLN A 404 11.10 18.25 -23.79
CA GLN A 404 11.37 18.26 -25.23
C GLN A 404 10.14 18.42 -26.14
N ALA A 405 8.93 18.35 -25.59
CA ALA A 405 7.67 18.66 -26.25
C ALA A 405 6.70 19.29 -25.25
N MET A 406 5.56 19.79 -25.74
CA MET A 406 4.47 20.20 -24.84
C MET A 406 3.77 18.96 -24.30
N TYR A 407 3.53 18.93 -22.99
CA TYR A 407 2.78 17.87 -22.32
C TYR A 407 1.63 18.46 -21.51
N LYS A 408 0.52 17.74 -21.43
CA LYS A 408 -0.45 17.88 -20.36
C LYS A 408 0.13 17.18 -19.13
N ILE A 409 0.54 17.97 -18.14
CA ILE A 409 1.18 17.50 -16.91
C ILE A 409 0.09 17.29 -15.86
N THR A 410 0.03 16.08 -15.33
CA THR A 410 -0.98 15.64 -14.36
C THR A 410 -0.43 15.46 -12.96
N GLY A 411 0.89 15.40 -12.81
CA GLY A 411 1.49 15.40 -11.51
C GLY A 411 3.00 15.48 -11.53
N VAL A 412 3.54 15.75 -10.35
CA VAL A 412 4.96 15.69 -10.04
C VAL A 412 5.12 14.84 -8.79
N GLN A 413 6.15 14.00 -8.80
CA GLN A 413 6.60 13.30 -7.60
C GLN A 413 8.04 13.69 -7.30
N LEU A 414 8.27 14.23 -6.11
CA LEU A 414 9.60 14.61 -5.63
C LEU A 414 10.02 13.61 -4.58
N PHE A 415 11.14 12.94 -4.80
CA PHE A 415 11.77 12.06 -3.81
C PHE A 415 12.95 12.81 -3.21
N TRP A 416 12.73 13.48 -2.09
CA TRP A 416 13.76 14.24 -1.40
C TRP A 416 14.73 13.33 -0.67
N GLU A 417 15.99 13.77 -0.61
CA GLU A 417 16.91 13.32 0.43
C GLU A 417 16.59 14.06 1.74
N SER A 418 17.23 13.68 2.86
CA SER A 418 17.12 14.37 4.15
C SER A 418 17.30 15.90 4.04
N ALA A 419 18.18 16.35 3.14
CA ALA A 419 18.35 17.75 2.79
C ALA A 419 17.34 18.17 1.70
N ALA A 420 16.17 18.65 2.13
CA ALA A 420 15.03 18.98 1.27
C ALA A 420 14.74 20.49 1.21
N SER A 421 13.67 20.86 0.51
CA SER A 421 13.14 22.22 0.53
C SER A 421 11.96 22.38 1.49
N LYS A 422 12.02 23.41 2.35
CA LYS A 422 10.92 23.82 3.23
C LYS A 422 9.94 24.74 2.53
N ILE A 423 10.46 25.66 1.72
CA ILE A 423 9.65 26.60 0.96
C ILE A 423 10.02 26.42 -0.50
N TYR A 424 9.13 25.80 -1.28
CA TYR A 424 9.34 25.61 -2.71
C TYR A 424 8.07 25.77 -3.53
N LYS A 425 8.29 25.86 -4.83
CA LYS A 425 7.27 25.89 -5.87
C LYS A 425 7.55 24.82 -6.90
N ILE A 426 6.49 24.29 -7.49
CA ILE A 426 6.58 23.68 -8.82
C ILE A 426 6.13 24.72 -9.83
N GLU A 427 6.99 24.99 -10.79
CA GLU A 427 6.73 25.93 -11.86
C GLU A 427 6.82 25.24 -13.21
N VAL A 428 5.95 25.65 -14.13
CA VAL A 428 5.94 25.16 -15.51
C VAL A 428 6.10 26.31 -16.50
N SER A 429 6.67 25.99 -17.65
CA SER A 429 6.93 26.95 -18.72
C SER A 429 6.81 26.29 -20.09
N SER A 430 6.36 27.04 -21.10
CA SER A 430 6.34 26.60 -22.50
C SER A 430 7.64 26.93 -23.25
N ASP A 431 8.36 27.97 -22.81
CA ASP A 431 9.53 28.54 -23.51
C ASP A 431 10.84 28.42 -22.71
N GLY A 432 10.76 28.03 -21.44
CA GLY A 432 11.89 27.92 -20.52
C GLY A 432 12.34 29.28 -19.95
N LEU A 433 11.67 30.38 -20.30
CA LEU A 433 11.99 31.76 -19.93
C LEU A 433 10.92 32.34 -18.99
N SER A 434 9.65 32.14 -19.33
CA SER A 434 8.48 32.64 -18.61
C SER A 434 7.89 31.51 -17.76
N TRP A 435 7.80 31.71 -16.45
CA TRP A 435 7.44 30.65 -15.50
C TRP A 435 6.13 30.93 -14.78
N ASN A 436 5.28 29.91 -14.69
CA ASN A 436 4.04 29.95 -13.93
C ASN A 436 4.11 28.98 -12.75
N SER A 437 3.86 29.47 -11.55
CA SER A 437 3.74 28.63 -10.35
C SER A 437 2.43 27.86 -10.39
N VAL A 438 2.52 26.53 -10.40
CA VAL A 438 1.36 25.62 -10.39
C VAL A 438 1.17 24.91 -9.06
N TYR A 439 2.19 24.96 -8.20
CA TYR A 439 2.11 24.55 -6.81
C TYR A 439 3.08 25.37 -5.96
N SER A 440 2.78 25.56 -4.68
CA SER A 440 3.67 26.17 -3.70
C SER A 440 3.39 25.67 -2.30
N THR A 441 4.44 25.50 -1.50
CA THR A 441 4.35 25.24 -0.06
C THR A 441 5.35 26.09 0.71
N THR A 442 5.03 26.40 1.97
CA THR A 442 5.94 27.08 2.91
C THR A 442 6.34 26.19 4.09
N ILE A 443 5.85 24.95 4.11
CA ILE A 443 5.96 24.02 5.22
C ILE A 443 6.44 22.63 4.75
N GLY A 444 7.18 22.57 3.64
CA GLY A 444 7.78 21.34 3.14
C GLY A 444 8.59 20.63 4.23
N ASP A 445 8.38 19.33 4.33
CA ASP A 445 8.91 18.42 5.34
C ASP A 445 9.95 17.44 4.76
N GLY A 446 10.05 17.36 3.43
CA GLY A 446 10.96 16.45 2.73
C GLY A 446 10.26 15.16 2.32
N GLY A 447 10.94 14.02 2.42
CA GLY A 447 10.33 12.73 2.08
C GLY A 447 9.88 12.63 0.62
N THR A 448 8.71 12.04 0.38
CA THR A 448 8.13 11.95 -0.97
C THR A 448 6.91 12.86 -1.08
N ASP A 449 6.99 13.87 -1.92
CA ASP A 449 5.85 14.70 -2.24
C ASP A 449 5.15 14.16 -3.49
N TYR A 450 3.84 13.96 -3.41
CA TYR A 450 2.99 13.70 -4.57
C TYR A 450 2.08 14.90 -4.82
N ILE A 451 2.32 15.60 -5.93
CA ILE A 451 1.64 16.85 -6.27
C ILE A 451 0.80 16.61 -7.52
N LEU A 452 -0.51 16.55 -7.35
CA LEU A 452 -1.45 16.52 -8.48
C LEU A 452 -1.49 17.88 -9.18
N LEU A 453 -1.36 17.86 -10.50
CA LEU A 453 -1.38 19.03 -11.36
C LEU A 453 -2.41 18.84 -12.47
N ASN A 454 -2.83 19.95 -13.08
CA ASN A 454 -3.61 19.91 -14.31
C ASN A 454 -3.20 21.11 -15.15
N THR A 455 -2.03 21.02 -15.76
CA THR A 455 -1.42 22.13 -16.49
C THR A 455 -0.80 21.65 -17.79
N THR A 456 -0.37 22.58 -18.63
CA THR A 456 0.36 22.26 -19.86
C THR A 456 1.68 23.00 -19.86
N GLY A 457 2.76 22.30 -20.19
CA GLY A 457 4.09 22.88 -20.25
C GLY A 457 5.08 21.98 -20.95
N ARG A 458 6.21 22.56 -21.36
CA ARG A 458 7.38 21.83 -21.87
C ARG A 458 8.47 21.73 -20.82
N TYR A 459 8.62 22.75 -19.98
CA TYR A 459 9.61 22.77 -18.92
C TYR A 459 8.89 22.70 -17.57
N VAL A 460 9.46 21.91 -16.67
CA VAL A 460 9.01 21.82 -15.27
C VAL A 460 10.22 22.06 -14.38
N ARG A 461 10.08 22.89 -13.34
CA ARG A 461 11.14 23.07 -12.35
C ARG A 461 10.60 23.04 -10.94
N MET A 462 11.40 22.46 -10.05
CA MET A 462 11.30 22.70 -8.62
C MET A 462 12.13 23.94 -8.31
N TYR A 463 11.52 24.95 -7.69
CA TYR A 463 12.17 26.19 -7.26
C TYR A 463 12.09 26.31 -5.74
N SER A 464 13.23 26.16 -5.07
CA SER A 464 13.38 26.23 -3.62
C SER A 464 13.78 27.63 -3.17
N ASN A 465 12.94 28.24 -2.33
CA ASN A 465 13.17 29.51 -1.67
C ASN A 465 13.88 29.36 -0.31
N ALA A 466 13.72 28.22 0.37
CA ALA A 466 14.40 27.94 1.63
C ALA A 466 14.53 26.43 1.87
N ARG A 467 15.72 25.98 2.26
CA ARG A 467 16.04 24.59 2.61
C ARG A 467 15.49 24.19 4.00
N THR A 468 15.22 22.89 4.19
CA THR A 468 14.85 22.33 5.51
C THR A 468 16.05 22.25 6.45
N THR A 469 17.26 22.19 5.91
CA THR A 469 18.52 22.04 6.66
C THR A 469 19.57 23.06 6.21
N GLN A 470 20.75 23.06 6.84
CA GLN A 470 21.90 23.88 6.41
C GLN A 470 22.56 23.38 5.10
N TRP A 471 22.26 22.15 4.68
CA TRP A 471 22.77 21.51 3.46
C TRP A 471 21.96 21.91 2.23
N GLY A 472 22.42 21.54 1.03
CA GLY A 472 21.76 21.87 -0.24
C GLY A 472 20.38 21.22 -0.40
N ASN A 473 19.58 21.68 -1.37
CA ASN A 473 18.38 20.93 -1.77
C ASN A 473 18.84 19.68 -2.52
N SER A 474 18.31 18.52 -2.15
CA SER A 474 18.73 17.25 -2.70
C SER A 474 17.54 16.37 -3.04
N LEU A 475 17.52 15.85 -4.27
CA LEU A 475 16.46 15.00 -4.80
C LEU A 475 17.08 13.71 -5.31
N TYR A 476 16.57 12.57 -4.83
CA TYR A 476 16.80 11.27 -5.45
C TYR A 476 16.12 11.23 -6.83
N GLU A 477 14.87 11.67 -6.91
CA GLU A 477 14.11 11.67 -8.16
C GLU A 477 13.15 12.88 -8.22
N PHE A 478 12.99 13.43 -9.41
CA PHE A 478 12.04 14.45 -9.79
C PHE A 478 11.27 13.93 -11.00
N GLU A 479 10.23 13.18 -10.69
CA GLU A 479 9.39 12.55 -11.69
C GLU A 479 8.26 13.50 -12.10
N VAL A 480 7.98 13.54 -13.40
CA VAL A 480 6.88 14.31 -13.97
C VAL A 480 5.98 13.33 -14.68
N TYR A 481 4.68 13.44 -14.45
CA TYR A 481 3.67 12.56 -15.04
C TYR A 481 2.76 13.33 -15.97
N GLY A 482 2.38 12.72 -17.08
CA GLY A 482 1.52 13.38 -18.06
C GLY A 482 1.43 12.66 -19.41
N SER A 483 0.79 13.33 -20.36
CA SER A 483 0.63 12.86 -21.74
C SER A 483 1.00 13.96 -22.74
N LEU A 484 1.43 13.60 -23.95
CA LEU A 484 1.83 14.56 -24.97
C LEU A 484 0.66 15.51 -25.29
N ALA A 485 0.88 16.82 -25.18
CA ALA A 485 -0.07 17.82 -25.65
C ALA A 485 0.06 17.89 -27.17
N GLN A 486 -0.90 17.33 -27.89
CA GLN A 486 -0.95 17.40 -29.35
C GLN A 486 -0.96 18.87 -29.80
N THR A 487 0.06 19.31 -30.54
CA THR A 487 0.12 20.68 -31.06
C THR A 487 -0.70 20.82 -32.34
N GLY A 488 -1.86 21.46 -32.21
CA GLY A 488 -2.79 21.84 -33.29
C GLY A 488 -3.62 20.65 -33.77
N ILE A 489 -4.92 20.56 -33.48
CA ILE A 489 -6.00 21.48 -33.85
C ILE A 489 -7.00 21.53 -32.70
N GLU A 490 -7.30 22.73 -32.19
CA GLU A 490 -8.56 22.96 -31.48
C GLU A 490 -9.69 22.89 -32.51
N THR A 491 -10.37 21.74 -32.57
CA THR A 491 -11.78 21.70 -32.94
C THR A 491 -12.46 20.75 -31.97
N THR A 492 -13.37 21.34 -31.19
CA THR A 492 -14.42 20.67 -30.42
C THR A 492 -15.02 19.45 -31.15
N VAL A 493 -15.35 18.43 -30.35
CA VAL A 493 -16.02 17.13 -30.63
C VAL A 493 -15.02 15.95 -30.66
N PRO A 494 -15.25 14.86 -29.88
CA PRO A 494 -14.40 13.68 -29.96
C PRO A 494 -14.30 13.22 -31.41
N GLU A 495 -13.09 12.99 -31.91
CA GLU A 495 -12.87 12.54 -33.28
C GLU A 495 -13.76 11.33 -33.52
N LYS A 496 -14.66 11.45 -34.50
CA LYS A 496 -15.58 10.37 -34.82
C LYS A 496 -14.73 9.14 -35.14
N SER A 497 -15.02 8.02 -34.50
CA SER A 497 -14.36 6.77 -34.79
C SER A 497 -15.36 5.63 -34.70
N ILE A 498 -14.96 4.47 -35.22
CA ILE A 498 -15.79 3.27 -35.16
C ILE A 498 -15.04 2.16 -34.45
N SER A 499 -15.71 1.49 -33.53
CA SER A 499 -15.26 0.26 -32.90
C SER A 499 -16.26 -0.85 -33.19
N VAL A 500 -15.80 -2.11 -33.26
CA VAL A 500 -16.69 -3.26 -33.47
C VAL A 500 -16.48 -4.28 -32.36
N PHE A 501 -17.56 -4.73 -31.74
CA PHE A 501 -17.54 -5.71 -30.64
C PHE A 501 -18.67 -6.75 -30.79
N PRO A 502 -18.44 -8.03 -30.49
CA PRO A 502 -17.15 -8.64 -30.20
C PRO A 502 -16.26 -8.69 -31.46
N ASN A 503 -14.95 -8.68 -31.26
CA ASN A 503 -13.95 -8.81 -32.34
C ASN A 503 -12.67 -9.46 -31.79
N PRO A 504 -12.46 -10.78 -31.96
CA PRO A 504 -13.18 -11.67 -32.88
C PRO A 504 -14.65 -11.95 -32.52
N ALA A 505 -15.51 -12.09 -33.52
CA ALA A 505 -16.93 -12.45 -33.37
C ALA A 505 -17.13 -13.93 -33.68
N TYR A 506 -17.84 -14.65 -32.79
CA TYR A 506 -18.01 -16.11 -32.88
C TYR A 506 -19.33 -16.54 -33.57
N THR A 507 -20.46 -15.90 -33.27
CA THR A 507 -21.76 -16.09 -33.97
C THR A 507 -22.71 -14.93 -33.62
N GLY A 508 -23.80 -14.77 -34.38
CA GLY A 508 -24.91 -13.90 -33.99
C GLY A 508 -24.80 -12.48 -34.53
N LYS A 509 -24.46 -11.57 -33.62
CA LYS A 509 -24.51 -10.12 -33.80
C LYS A 509 -23.13 -9.50 -33.56
N VAL A 510 -22.79 -8.48 -34.32
CA VAL A 510 -21.70 -7.56 -33.99
C VAL A 510 -22.25 -6.15 -33.81
N THR A 511 -21.79 -5.47 -32.78
CA THR A 511 -22.15 -4.10 -32.48
C THR A 511 -21.07 -3.18 -33.01
N VAL A 512 -21.44 -2.28 -33.90
CA VAL A 512 -20.61 -1.15 -34.33
C VAL A 512 -20.91 0.02 -33.41
N LEU A 513 -19.94 0.39 -32.58
CA LEU A 513 -19.99 1.58 -31.74
C LEU A 513 -19.43 2.77 -32.53
N LEU A 514 -20.25 3.82 -32.65
CA LEU A 514 -19.92 5.09 -33.27
C LEU A 514 -19.48 6.06 -32.16
N ASN A 515 -18.17 6.24 -31.98
CA ASN A 515 -17.63 7.15 -30.97
C ASN A 515 -17.66 8.59 -31.49
N GLY A 516 -17.89 9.57 -30.61
CA GLY A 516 -18.01 10.99 -30.98
C GLY A 516 -19.45 11.41 -31.30
N LYS A 517 -19.71 12.70 -31.58
CA LYS A 517 -21.07 13.17 -31.91
C LYS A 517 -21.38 12.92 -33.39
N TRP A 518 -22.18 11.90 -33.67
CA TRP A 518 -22.73 11.65 -35.01
C TRP A 518 -24.12 12.30 -35.13
N SER A 519 -24.27 13.35 -35.95
CA SER A 519 -25.52 14.10 -36.06
C SER A 519 -26.43 13.60 -37.17
N ARG A 520 -27.54 12.91 -36.83
CA ARG A 520 -28.74 12.66 -37.70
C ARG A 520 -28.47 12.34 -39.18
N GLU A 521 -27.37 11.65 -39.47
CA GLU A 521 -26.99 11.22 -40.81
C GLU A 521 -27.40 9.76 -41.02
N THR A 522 -27.77 9.40 -42.25
CA THR A 522 -27.78 8.01 -42.67
C THR A 522 -26.36 7.63 -43.08
N VAL A 523 -25.80 6.59 -42.48
CA VAL A 523 -24.50 6.05 -42.86
C VAL A 523 -24.66 4.78 -43.70
N GLN A 524 -23.75 4.59 -44.63
CA GLN A 524 -23.58 3.34 -45.35
C GLN A 524 -22.58 2.47 -44.60
N ILE A 525 -23.03 1.33 -44.10
CA ILE A 525 -22.17 0.29 -43.56
C ILE A 525 -21.85 -0.69 -44.68
N MET A 526 -20.58 -1.06 -44.82
CA MET A 526 -20.12 -2.07 -45.77
C MET A 526 -19.14 -3.01 -45.09
N VAL A 527 -19.22 -4.31 -45.37
CA VAL A 527 -18.20 -5.28 -44.98
C VAL A 527 -17.56 -5.82 -46.26
N ALA A 528 -16.25 -5.67 -46.38
CA ALA A 528 -15.49 -6.18 -47.53
C ALA A 528 -14.56 -7.33 -47.12
N ASN A 529 -14.45 -8.35 -47.97
CA ASN A 529 -13.49 -9.44 -47.78
C ASN A 529 -12.04 -9.01 -48.13
N ASN A 530 -11.06 -9.91 -47.95
CA ASN A 530 -9.65 -9.63 -48.22
C ASN A 530 -9.31 -9.30 -49.70
N SER A 531 -10.21 -9.59 -50.64
CA SER A 531 -10.06 -9.18 -52.05
C SER A 531 -10.62 -7.77 -52.34
N GLY A 532 -11.20 -7.12 -51.32
CA GLY A 532 -11.86 -5.81 -51.44
C GLY A 532 -13.31 -5.88 -51.91
N GLN A 533 -13.85 -7.08 -52.18
CA GLN A 533 -15.25 -7.27 -52.55
C GLN A 533 -16.17 -7.04 -51.36
N VAL A 534 -17.16 -6.16 -51.52
CA VAL A 534 -18.20 -5.91 -50.51
C VAL A 534 -19.17 -7.10 -50.46
N VAL A 535 -19.25 -7.75 -49.30
CA VAL A 535 -20.10 -8.92 -49.04
C VAL A 535 -21.34 -8.59 -48.19
N TYR A 536 -21.33 -7.43 -47.52
CA TYR A 536 -22.48 -6.87 -46.81
C TYR A 536 -22.56 -5.37 -47.05
N SER A 537 -23.77 -4.83 -47.21
CA SER A 537 -23.96 -3.39 -47.36
C SER A 537 -25.36 -2.97 -46.90
N GLU A 538 -25.44 -1.99 -46.00
CA GLU A 538 -26.71 -1.50 -45.46
C GLU A 538 -26.65 0.01 -45.20
N LYS A 539 -27.77 0.72 -45.43
CA LYS A 539 -27.94 2.12 -45.02
C LYS A 539 -28.68 2.18 -43.69
N VAL A 540 -28.07 2.78 -42.69
CA VAL A 540 -28.62 2.85 -41.33
C VAL A 540 -28.73 4.30 -40.88
N PRO A 541 -29.91 4.78 -40.42
CA PRO A 541 -30.02 6.08 -39.76
C PRO A 541 -29.36 6.01 -38.37
N ILE A 542 -28.53 7.00 -38.05
CA ILE A 542 -27.93 7.08 -36.71
C ILE A 542 -28.96 7.63 -35.72
N GLU A 543 -29.67 6.70 -35.06
CA GLU A 543 -30.60 7.01 -33.97
C GLU A 543 -29.97 6.83 -32.59
N LYS A 544 -28.93 5.99 -32.50
CA LYS A 544 -28.14 5.68 -31.30
C LYS A 544 -26.66 5.58 -31.69
N GLU A 545 -25.78 5.70 -30.71
CA GLU A 545 -24.32 5.54 -30.89
C GLU A 545 -23.91 4.08 -31.19
N THR A 546 -24.84 3.13 -31.19
CA THR A 546 -24.59 1.72 -31.50
C THR A 546 -25.46 1.23 -32.66
N ILE A 547 -24.87 0.44 -33.55
CA ILE A 547 -25.55 -0.24 -34.66
C ILE A 547 -25.29 -1.73 -34.55
N GLU A 548 -26.35 -2.53 -34.45
CA GLU A 548 -26.24 -3.99 -34.45
C GLU A 548 -26.30 -4.54 -35.87
N LEU A 549 -25.28 -5.30 -36.28
CA LEU A 549 -25.25 -6.04 -37.53
C LEU A 549 -25.51 -7.52 -37.26
N GLN A 550 -26.50 -8.10 -37.96
CA GLN A 550 -26.71 -9.54 -37.97
C GLN A 550 -25.71 -10.17 -38.95
N ILE A 551 -24.80 -10.99 -38.45
CA ILE A 551 -23.76 -11.64 -39.28
C ILE A 551 -24.04 -13.14 -39.51
N ASN A 552 -25.11 -13.68 -38.92
CA ASN A 552 -25.53 -15.06 -39.08
C ASN A 552 -25.74 -15.43 -40.56
N ASN A 553 -25.00 -16.42 -41.05
CA ASN A 553 -25.07 -16.95 -42.41
C ASN A 553 -24.71 -15.94 -43.53
N VAL A 554 -24.14 -14.79 -43.18
CA VAL A 554 -23.74 -13.74 -44.13
C VAL A 554 -22.22 -13.69 -44.31
N LEU A 555 -21.45 -13.90 -43.23
CA LEU A 555 -19.99 -13.88 -43.24
C LEU A 555 -19.44 -15.25 -42.81
N THR A 556 -18.53 -15.82 -43.59
CA THR A 556 -17.79 -17.02 -43.18
C THR A 556 -16.62 -16.65 -42.26
N PRO A 557 -16.07 -17.57 -41.45
CA PRO A 557 -14.84 -17.33 -40.68
C PRO A 557 -13.74 -16.72 -41.55
N GLY A 558 -13.09 -15.67 -41.05
CA GLY A 558 -12.13 -14.90 -41.83
C GLY A 558 -11.95 -13.46 -41.35
N ILE A 559 -11.05 -12.74 -42.03
CA ILE A 559 -10.78 -11.32 -41.79
C ILE A 559 -11.55 -10.50 -42.82
N TYR A 560 -12.21 -9.46 -42.35
CA TYR A 560 -12.97 -8.51 -43.15
C TYR A 560 -12.58 -7.07 -42.77
N LEU A 561 -12.89 -6.16 -43.68
CA LEU A 561 -12.80 -4.72 -43.46
C LEU A 561 -14.21 -4.15 -43.35
N LEU A 562 -14.60 -3.74 -42.15
CA LEU A 562 -15.86 -3.04 -41.90
C LEU A 562 -15.66 -1.56 -42.16
N LYS A 563 -16.50 -0.96 -42.99
CA LYS A 563 -16.46 0.45 -43.38
C LYS A 563 -17.76 1.13 -42.99
N VAL A 564 -17.67 2.32 -42.41
CA VAL A 564 -18.81 3.20 -42.16
C VAL A 564 -18.57 4.49 -42.94
N GLN A 565 -19.47 4.80 -43.86
CA GLN A 565 -19.37 5.95 -44.74
C GLN A 565 -20.57 6.88 -44.52
N GLY A 566 -20.30 8.07 -43.98
CA GLY A 566 -21.23 9.20 -43.92
C GLY A 566 -21.12 10.09 -45.16
N LYS A 567 -21.71 11.30 -45.09
CA LYS A 567 -21.71 12.24 -46.24
C LYS A 567 -20.31 12.78 -46.56
N THR A 568 -19.53 13.06 -45.52
CA THR A 568 -18.15 13.60 -45.62
C THR A 568 -17.11 12.70 -44.96
N GLU A 569 -17.55 11.67 -44.23
CA GLU A 569 -16.72 10.87 -43.33
C GLU A 569 -16.61 9.42 -43.80
N LYS A 570 -15.43 8.83 -43.67
CA LYS A 570 -15.16 7.44 -44.03
C LYS A 570 -14.27 6.82 -42.96
N PHE A 571 -14.80 5.84 -42.25
CA PHE A 571 -14.07 5.09 -41.24
C PHE A 571 -14.02 3.63 -41.62
N GLN A 572 -12.95 2.96 -41.20
CA GLN A 572 -12.80 1.53 -41.40
C GLN A 572 -12.13 0.88 -40.19
N THR A 573 -12.54 -0.34 -39.88
CA THR A 573 -11.94 -1.15 -38.83
C THR A 573 -11.89 -2.61 -39.26
N LYS A 574 -10.95 -3.36 -38.67
CA LYS A 574 -10.81 -4.80 -38.92
C LYS A 574 -11.94 -5.53 -38.20
N LEU A 575 -12.62 -6.44 -38.89
CA LEU A 575 -13.57 -7.37 -38.31
C LEU A 575 -13.05 -8.80 -38.50
N VAL A 576 -12.88 -9.53 -37.40
CA VAL A 576 -12.47 -10.93 -37.41
C VAL A 576 -13.67 -11.79 -37.05
N ILE A 577 -14.03 -12.72 -37.94
CA ILE A 577 -15.03 -13.77 -37.68
C ILE A 577 -14.27 -15.06 -37.40
N GLN A 578 -14.53 -15.68 -36.24
CA GLN A 578 -13.93 -16.97 -35.84
C GLN A 578 -14.92 -18.11 -35.97
#